data_AF-A0A4U8UHJ8-F1
#
_entry.id   AF-A0A4U8UHJ8-F1
#
_cell.length_a   1.000
_cell.length_b   1.000
_cell.length_c   1.000
_cell.angle_alpha   90.00
_cell.angle_beta   90.00
_cell.angle_gamma   90.00
#
_symmetry.space_group_name_H-M   'P 1'
#
loop_
_entity.id
_entity.type
_entity.pdbx_description
1 polymer ?
#
loop_
_entity_poly.entity_id
_entity_poly.type
_entity_poly.pdbx_seq_one_letter_code
_entity_poly.pdbx_strand_id
1 'polypeptide(L)'
;MMTVESVEVEMRDHCSAGQEVLASILIRIALAAVFAERCSILALDEPRTNLNVDKVETLAEMLVDLIKIRIMDSQHKNGFQLIFITHDLRLVEHLYRDCKPEFVYGLT
;
A
#
# COMPACT_ATOMS: atom_id res chain seq x y z
N MET A 1 -11.57 4.80 13.09
CA MET A 1 -11.29 4.28 14.44
C MET A 1 -10.44 3.03 14.29
N MET A 2 -9.56 2.75 15.25
CA MET A 2 -8.77 1.51 15.34
C MET A 2 -9.21 0.78 16.61
N THR A 3 -9.20 -0.55 16.58
CA THR A 3 -9.51 -1.35 17.76
C THR A 3 -8.22 -1.77 18.46
N VAL A 4 -8.02 -1.34 19.69
CA VAL A 4 -6.89 -1.73 20.55
C VAL A 4 -7.48 -2.41 21.77
N GLU A 5 -7.11 -3.67 22.03
CA GLU A 5 -7.63 -4.44 23.17
C GLU A 5 -9.16 -4.45 23.28
N SER A 6 -9.87 -4.52 22.15
CA SER A 6 -11.34 -4.47 22.05
C SER A 6 -11.98 -3.10 22.38
N VAL A 7 -11.18 -2.05 22.48
CA VAL A 7 -11.62 -0.65 22.63
C VAL A 7 -11.47 0.08 21.30
N GLU A 8 -12.51 0.77 20.86
CA GLU A 8 -12.42 1.66 19.71
C GLU A 8 -11.73 2.98 20.10
N VAL A 9 -10.65 3.30 19.39
CA VAL A 9 -9.84 4.48 19.60
C VAL A 9 -9.84 5.33 18.32
N GLU A 10 -9.86 6.65 18.47
CA GLU A 10 -9.69 7.56 17.35
C GLU A 10 -8.29 7.40 16.75
N MET A 11 -8.19 7.23 15.43
CA MET A 11 -6.89 6.98 14.78
C MET A 11 -6.01 8.24 14.76
N ARG A 12 -6.63 9.42 14.82
CA ARG A 12 -5.92 10.70 14.86
C ARG A 12 -5.04 10.74 16.11
N ASP A 13 -3.76 11.06 15.92
CA ASP A 13 -2.72 11.13 16.97
C ASP A 13 -2.37 9.79 17.66
N HIS A 14 -3.02 8.68 17.29
CA HIS A 14 -2.80 7.36 17.89
C HIS A 14 -2.28 6.31 16.88
N CYS A 15 -1.90 6.75 15.68
CA CYS A 15 -1.35 5.90 14.63
C CYS A 15 0.11 6.27 14.33
N SER A 16 0.91 5.27 13.99
CA SER A 16 2.24 5.50 13.41
C SER A 16 2.11 5.99 11.97
N ALA A 17 3.11 6.72 11.48
CA ALA A 17 3.16 7.19 10.09
C ALA A 17 2.93 6.05 9.06
N GLY A 18 3.40 4.83 9.34
CA GLY A 18 3.14 3.66 8.48
C GLY A 18 1.68 3.25 8.45
N GLN A 19 1.01 3.27 9.60
CA GLN A 19 -0.42 2.99 9.70
C GLN A 19 -1.26 4.08 9.02
N GLU A 20 -0.86 5.35 9.12
CA GLU A 20 -1.52 6.44 8.42
C GLU A 20 -1.43 6.28 6.90
N VAL A 21 -0.24 5.96 6.38
CA VAL A 21 -0.04 5.66 4.94
C VAL A 21 -0.90 4.49 4.50
N LEU A 22 -0.87 3.36 5.24
CA LEU A 22 -1.64 2.18 4.88
C LEU A 22 -3.15 2.46 4.91
N ALA A 23 -3.63 3.15 5.95
CA ALA A 23 -5.03 3.54 6.06
C ALA A 23 -5.45 4.44 4.89
N SER A 24 -4.61 5.40 4.50
CA SER A 24 -4.85 6.26 3.34
C SER A 24 -4.98 5.46 2.04
N ILE A 25 -4.10 4.48 1.83
CA ILE A 25 -4.13 3.59 0.65
C ILE A 25 -5.40 2.74 0.64
N LEU A 26 -5.76 2.12 1.76
CA LEU A 26 -6.95 1.28 1.89
C LEU A 26 -8.24 2.08 1.65
N ILE A 27 -8.32 3.29 2.20
CA ILE A 27 -9.46 4.20 1.97
C ILE A 27 -9.56 4.54 0.49
N ARG A 28 -8.44 4.85 -0.19
CA ARG A 28 -8.44 5.12 -1.63
C ARG A 28 -8.91 3.92 -2.45
N ILE A 29 -8.47 2.71 -2.12
CA ILE A 29 -8.92 1.48 -2.78
C ILE A 29 -10.42 1.26 -2.56
N ALA A 30 -10.90 1.43 -1.33
CA ALA A 30 -12.32 1.26 -1.01
C ALA A 30 -13.19 2.30 -1.74
N LEU A 31 -12.78 3.57 -1.75
CA LEU A 31 -13.45 4.62 -2.51
C LEU A 31 -13.46 4.31 -4.01
N ALA A 32 -12.33 3.85 -4.55
CA ALA A 32 -12.24 3.47 -5.95
C ALA A 32 -13.15 2.28 -6.28
N ALA A 33 -13.27 1.29 -5.39
CA ALA A 33 -14.18 0.16 -5.56
C ALA A 33 -15.66 0.55 -5.52
N VAL A 34 -16.01 1.60 -4.77
CA VAL A 34 -17.39 2.09 -4.63
C VAL A 34 -17.78 3.06 -5.76
N PHE A 35 -16.90 4.00 -6.10
CA PHE A 35 -17.22 5.13 -6.99
C PHE A 35 -16.79 4.93 -8.43
N ALA A 36 -15.78 4.09 -8.70
CA ALA A 36 -15.36 3.78 -10.06
C ALA A 36 -15.81 2.36 -10.39
N GLU A 37 -16.71 2.21 -11.37
CA GLU A 37 -17.02 0.90 -11.94
C GLU A 37 -15.73 0.29 -12.50
N ARG A 38 -15.09 -0.55 -11.69
CA ARG A 38 -13.84 -1.27 -11.99
C ARG A 38 -12.60 -0.38 -12.07
N CYS A 39 -12.23 0.26 -10.96
CA CYS A 39 -10.87 0.78 -10.82
C CYS A 39 -9.84 -0.37 -10.94
N SER A 40 -9.20 -0.46 -12.11
CA SER A 40 -8.18 -1.47 -12.40
C SER A 40 -6.77 -0.98 -12.12
N ILE A 41 -6.55 0.32 -11.87
CA ILE A 41 -5.21 0.90 -11.71
C ILE A 41 -5.13 1.71 -10.42
N LEU A 42 -4.14 1.43 -9.59
CA LEU A 42 -3.74 2.24 -8.45
C LEU A 42 -2.30 2.72 -8.64
N ALA A 43 -2.05 4.01 -8.48
CA ALA A 43 -0.69 4.56 -8.46
C ALA A 43 -0.37 5.09 -7.06
N LEU A 44 0.75 4.63 -6.51
CA LEU A 44 1.30 5.07 -5.22
C LEU A 44 2.56 5.90 -5.50
N ASP A 45 2.43 7.21 -5.33
CA ASP A 45 3.52 8.17 -5.50
C ASP A 45 4.16 8.48 -4.16
N GLU A 46 5.41 8.07 -3.98
CA GLU A 46 6.21 8.23 -2.77
C GLU A 46 5.44 7.98 -1.46
N PRO A 47 4.89 6.76 -1.27
CA PRO A 47 4.04 6.46 -0.12
C PRO A 47 4.82 6.46 1.21
N ARG A 48 6.14 6.65 1.19
CA ARG A 48 6.97 6.80 2.39
C ARG A 48 7.11 8.21 2.94
N THR A 49 6.45 9.21 2.34
CA THR A 49 6.57 10.60 2.78
C THR A 49 6.35 10.69 4.32
N ASN A 50 7.36 11.19 5.05
CA ASN A 50 7.44 11.27 6.53
C ASN A 50 7.68 9.98 7.33
N LEU A 51 8.12 8.87 6.72
CA LEU A 51 8.56 7.69 7.47
C LEU A 51 10.06 7.68 7.74
N ASN A 52 10.43 7.50 9.02
CA ASN A 52 11.81 7.24 9.41
C ASN A 52 12.34 5.96 8.76
N VAL A 53 13.66 5.95 8.53
CA VAL A 53 14.45 4.86 7.95
C VAL A 53 14.19 3.51 8.62
N ASP A 54 13.85 3.48 9.90
CA ASP A 54 13.60 2.27 10.69
C ASP A 54 12.16 1.70 10.55
N LYS A 55 11.22 2.48 10.01
CA LYS A 55 9.82 2.06 9.80
C LYS A 55 9.53 1.61 8.37
N VAL A 56 10.59 1.60 7.57
CA VAL A 56 10.61 1.23 6.17
C VAL A 56 10.15 -0.21 6.01
N GLU A 57 10.79 -1.13 6.71
CA GLU A 57 10.56 -2.57 6.63
C GLU A 57 9.11 -2.92 6.96
N THR A 58 8.57 -2.39 8.07
CA THR A 58 7.16 -2.61 8.46
C THR A 58 6.19 -2.10 7.40
N LEU A 59 6.43 -0.93 6.81
CA LEU A 59 5.59 -0.46 5.70
C LEU A 59 5.70 -1.36 4.48
N ALA A 60 6.89 -1.84 4.15
CA ALA A 60 7.09 -2.74 3.01
C ALA A 60 6.32 -4.06 3.20
N GLU A 61 6.41 -4.67 4.39
CA GLU A 61 5.65 -5.88 4.75
C GLU A 61 4.14 -5.67 4.61
N MET A 62 3.61 -4.58 5.19
CA MET A 62 2.18 -4.27 5.10
C MET A 62 1.72 -4.03 3.65
N LEU A 63 2.55 -3.36 2.83
CA LEU A 63 2.27 -3.13 1.41
C LEU A 63 2.28 -4.43 0.62
N VAL A 64 3.26 -5.31 0.88
CA VAL A 64 3.35 -6.65 0.25
C VAL A 64 2.08 -7.45 0.52
N ASP A 65 1.58 -7.45 1.74
CA ASP A 65 0.37 -8.18 2.11
C ASP A 65 -0.86 -7.61 1.38
N LEU A 66 -1.01 -6.28 1.36
CA LEU A 66 -2.07 -5.61 0.61
C LEU A 66 -2.04 -5.99 -0.87
N ILE A 67 -0.85 -5.95 -1.49
CA ILE A 67 -0.65 -6.30 -2.91
C ILE A 67 -1.06 -7.74 -3.16
N LYS A 68 -0.60 -8.68 -2.33
CA LYS A 68 -0.92 -10.11 -2.46
C LYS A 68 -2.42 -10.36 -2.37
N ILE A 69 -3.09 -9.78 -1.36
CA ILE A 69 -4.55 -9.89 -1.21
C ILE A 69 -5.25 -9.40 -2.48
N ARG A 70 -4.80 -8.26 -3.01
CA ARG A 70 -5.45 -7.62 -4.16
C ARG A 70 -5.22 -8.35 -5.49
N ILE A 71 -4.05 -8.96 -5.67
CA ILE A 71 -3.72 -9.80 -6.84
C ILE A 71 -4.45 -11.14 -6.75
N MET A 72 -4.55 -11.74 -5.56
CA MET A 72 -5.25 -13.01 -5.35
C MET A 72 -6.77 -12.91 -5.46
N ASP A 73 -7.33 -11.71 -5.35
CA ASP A 73 -8.76 -11.47 -5.47
C ASP A 73 -9.28 -11.80 -6.88
N SER A 74 -9.77 -13.03 -7.01
CA SER A 74 -10.21 -13.66 -8.26
C SER A 74 -11.51 -13.07 -8.82
N GLN A 75 -12.19 -12.20 -8.05
CA GLN A 75 -13.41 -11.52 -8.49
C GLN A 75 -13.13 -10.41 -9.52
N HIS A 76 -11.88 -9.93 -9.58
CA HIS A 76 -11.46 -8.90 -10.53
C HIS A 76 -10.95 -9.52 -11.84
N LYS A 77 -11.88 -10.01 -12.67
CA LYS A 77 -11.59 -10.56 -14.02
C LYS A 77 -10.81 -9.63 -14.96
N ASN A 78 -10.74 -8.33 -14.67
CA ASN A 78 -10.08 -7.32 -15.51
C ASN A 78 -8.63 -7.00 -15.11
N GLY A 79 -8.05 -7.70 -14.14
CA GLY A 79 -6.69 -7.44 -13.69
C GLY A 79 -6.59 -6.18 -12.85
N PHE A 80 -5.82 -6.26 -11.76
CA PHE A 80 -5.46 -5.09 -10.95
C PHE A 80 -4.01 -4.73 -11.25
N GLN A 81 -3.78 -3.49 -11.66
CA GLN A 81 -2.48 -2.91 -11.91
C GLN A 81 -2.12 -1.99 -10.75
N LEU A 82 -0.97 -2.24 -10.15
CA LEU A 82 -0.37 -1.34 -9.18
C LEU A 82 0.87 -0.70 -9.79
N ILE A 83 0.94 0.62 -9.76
CA ILE A 83 2.11 1.40 -10.11
C ILE A 83 2.69 1.95 -8.80
N PHE A 84 3.97 1.72 -8.58
CA PHE A 84 4.68 2.18 -7.40
C PHE A 84 5.83 3.07 -7.82
N ILE A 85 5.86 4.29 -7.31
CA ILE A 85 6.90 5.29 -7.60
C ILE A 85 7.63 5.55 -6.29
N THR A 86 8.93 5.30 -6.28
CA THR A 86 9.76 5.64 -5.13
C THR A 86 11.23 5.85 -5.51
N HIS A 87 11.90 6.74 -4.78
CA HIS A 87 13.35 6.88 -4.77
C HIS A 87 14.04 6.01 -3.70
N ASP A 88 13.28 5.31 -2.84
CA ASP A 88 13.86 4.45 -1.79
C ASP A 88 14.16 3.04 -2.33
N LEU A 89 15.44 2.81 -2.65
CA LEU A 89 15.93 1.52 -3.16
C LEU A 89 15.64 0.33 -2.23
N ARG A 90 15.58 0.54 -0.90
CA ARG A 90 15.30 -0.56 0.04
C ARG A 90 13.85 -1.03 -0.06
N LEU A 91 12.94 -0.12 -0.39
CA LEU A 91 11.54 -0.46 -0.69
C LEU A 91 11.46 -1.27 -1.98
N VAL A 92 12.19 -0.83 -3.00
CA VAL A 92 12.25 -1.51 -4.30
C VAL A 92 12.74 -2.94 -4.12
N GLU A 93 13.81 -3.15 -3.35
CA GLU A 93 14.35 -4.49 -3.05
C GLU A 93 13.34 -5.38 -2.33
N HIS A 94 12.61 -4.85 -1.33
CA HIS A 94 11.56 -5.59 -0.64
C HIS A 94 10.41 -6.00 -1.57
N LEU A 95 9.88 -5.04 -2.31
CA LEU A 95 8.78 -5.29 -3.26
C LEU A 95 9.23 -6.27 -4.36
N TYR A 96 10.46 -6.16 -4.84
CA TYR A 96 11.01 -7.06 -5.85
C TYR A 96 11.08 -8.50 -5.32
N ARG A 97 11.59 -8.69 -4.11
CA ARG A 97 11.70 -9.98 -3.45
C ARG A 97 10.34 -10.65 -3.24
N ASP A 98 9.36 -9.91 -2.71
CA ASP A 98 8.14 -10.49 -2.15
C ASP A 98 6.91 -10.38 -3.07
N CYS A 99 6.89 -9.42 -4.01
CA CYS A 99 5.81 -9.23 -4.98
C CYS A 99 6.18 -9.65 -6.41
N LYS A 100 7.49 -9.70 -6.75
CA LYS A 100 7.99 -10.02 -8.10
C LYS A 100 7.29 -9.22 -9.22
N PRO A 101 7.45 -7.88 -9.22
CA PRO A 101 6.81 -7.01 -10.20
C PRO A 101 7.22 -7.40 -11.63
N GLU A 102 6.26 -7.36 -12.55
CA GLU A 102 6.50 -7.68 -13.96
C GLU A 102 7.42 -6.66 -14.65
N PHE A 103 7.33 -5.39 -14.24
CA PHE A 103 8.12 -4.30 -14.79
C PHE A 103 8.78 -3.48 -13.68
N VAL A 104 10.03 -3.09 -13.91
CA VAL A 104 10.79 -2.17 -13.06
C VAL A 104 11.51 -1.17 -13.97
N TYR A 105 11.33 0.13 -13.71
CA TYR A 105 11.91 1.20 -14.49
C TYR A 105 12.77 2.10 -13.59
N GLY A 106 13.98 2.42 -14.04
CA GLY A 106 14.84 3.42 -13.42
C GLY A 106 14.85 4.70 -14.25
N LEU A 107 14.71 5.86 -13.60
CA LEU A 107 14.85 7.17 -14.22
C LEU A 107 16.27 7.68 -13.91
N THR A 108 17.05 8.01 -14.94
CA THR A 108 18.40 8.60 -14.85
C THR A 108 18.37 10.10 -15.07
#